data_AF-A0A5C5XU18-F1
#
_entry.id   AF-A0A5C5XU18-F1
#
_cell.length_a   1.000
_cell.length_b   1.000
_cell.length_c   1.000
_cell.angle_alpha   90.00
_cell.angle_beta   90.00
_cell.angle_gamma   90.00
#
_symmetry.space_group_name_H-M   'P 1'
#
loop_
_entity.id
_entity.type
_entity.pdbx_description
1 polymer ?
#
loop_
_entity_poly.entity_id
_entity_poly.type
_entity_poly.pdbx_seq_one_letter_code
_entity_poly.pdbx_strand_id
1 'polypeptide(L)'
;MIDSESQLTAQPQGTLPQQSPVGDLQEPSGIVHDKNEVPVVVYSRARGPIAEMTFLQRSLLFAELAMIAYNDEREASEAARFVGFPDVTFFEHDGSQAYRFRNDHDCVIACRGTEPNEWNDIRADANAAAVLAETAGKVHRGFKTEVDDLWPMLETALMGNEQPVWFSGHSLGGAMATICAGRCFLSHIKSVPSALFTYGSPRVGDKRYINFVQLDHYRFVNNNDIVTRTPPAWMGYRHCGTEVYIDRDGNLGHLNAIKKRHDRWRGFLKSLRRFRIDHFSDHPLHQYLGPILEAARQEQAELVRGDDAVTAAELTD
;
A
#
# COMPACT_ATOMS: atom_id res chain seq x y z
N MET A 1 49.17 19.25 52.88
CA MET A 1 47.90 19.86 52.47
C MET A 1 48.03 20.07 50.97
N ILE A 2 47.95 19.00 50.17
CA ILE A 2 46.73 18.45 49.55
C ILE A 2 45.81 19.57 49.10
N ASP A 3 45.82 19.85 47.80
CA ASP A 3 44.62 20.12 47.00
C ASP A 3 44.97 19.88 45.53
N SER A 4 44.58 18.69 45.06
CA SER A 4 44.59 18.30 43.65
C SER A 4 43.19 18.55 43.09
N GLU A 5 43.02 19.64 42.35
CA GLU A 5 41.79 19.89 41.59
C GLU A 5 41.74 18.98 40.37
N SER A 6 40.89 17.96 40.44
CA SER A 6 40.48 17.13 39.31
C SER A 6 39.52 17.91 38.43
N GLN A 7 40.01 18.38 37.28
CA GLN A 7 39.13 18.83 36.20
C GLN A 7 38.42 17.61 35.59
N LEU A 8 37.20 17.34 36.04
CA LEU A 8 36.27 16.47 35.32
C LEU A 8 35.86 17.18 34.02
N THR A 9 36.50 16.80 32.92
CA THR A 9 35.99 17.06 31.57
C THR A 9 34.66 16.33 31.41
N ALA A 10 33.56 17.07 31.42
CA ALA A 10 32.24 16.57 31.05
C ALA A 10 32.30 16.06 29.61
N GLN A 11 32.14 14.76 29.43
CA GLN A 11 31.90 14.17 28.11
C GLN A 11 30.56 14.68 27.59
N PRO A 12 30.45 15.05 26.31
CA PRO A 12 29.16 15.38 25.72
C PRO A 12 28.28 14.13 25.79
N GLN A 13 27.15 14.25 26.50
CA GLN A 13 26.09 13.24 26.46
C GLN A 13 25.63 13.14 25.01
N GLY A 14 26.07 12.08 24.32
CA GLY A 14 25.56 11.73 23.01
C GLY A 14 24.05 11.62 23.12
N THR A 15 23.35 12.43 22.34
CA THR A 15 21.92 12.30 22.14
C THR A 15 21.68 10.87 21.67
N LEU A 16 20.91 10.09 22.44
CA LEU A 16 20.43 8.78 21.99
C LEU A 16 19.84 8.98 20.59
N PRO A 17 20.17 8.14 19.59
CA PRO A 17 19.55 8.23 18.29
C PRO A 17 18.04 8.18 18.51
N GLN A 18 17.31 9.18 18.01
CA GLN A 18 15.85 9.16 18.02
C GLN A 18 15.44 7.80 17.49
N GLN A 19 14.73 7.01 18.30
CA GLN A 19 14.29 5.69 17.87
C GLN A 19 13.48 5.89 16.60
N SER A 20 13.86 5.18 15.52
CA SER A 20 13.14 5.22 14.25
C SER A 20 11.63 5.17 14.51
N PRO A 21 10.81 6.02 13.86
CA PRO A 21 9.36 6.06 14.07
C PRO A 21 8.68 4.72 13.75
N VAL A 22 9.41 3.78 13.13
CA VAL A 22 8.96 2.44 12.72
C VAL A 22 9.61 1.29 13.51
N GLY A 23 10.55 1.58 14.42
CA GLY A 23 11.32 0.57 15.15
C GLY A 23 12.28 -0.25 14.27
N ASP A 24 12.87 -1.30 14.84
CA ASP A 24 13.75 -2.25 14.12
C ASP A 24 12.92 -3.21 13.26
N LEU A 25 13.24 -3.30 11.96
CA LEU A 25 12.56 -4.16 10.97
C LEU A 25 13.19 -5.55 10.83
N GLN A 26 14.28 -5.87 11.53
CA GLN A 26 14.93 -7.18 11.47
C GLN A 26 14.02 -8.30 11.98
N GLU A 27 13.28 -8.03 13.06
CA GLU A 27 12.33 -8.96 13.65
C GLU A 27 10.88 -8.49 13.43
N PRO A 28 9.92 -9.43 13.27
CA PRO A 28 8.50 -9.07 13.19
C PRO A 28 8.05 -8.25 14.41
N SER A 29 7.19 -7.26 14.17
CA SER A 29 6.46 -6.56 15.24
C SER A 29 5.36 -7.42 15.86
N GLY A 30 4.81 -8.35 15.08
CA GLY A 30 3.80 -9.30 15.53
C GLY A 30 3.61 -10.46 14.57
N ILE A 31 3.11 -11.57 15.11
CA ILE A 31 2.66 -12.73 14.35
C ILE A 31 1.28 -13.10 14.89
N VAL A 32 0.27 -13.03 14.04
CA VAL A 32 -1.09 -13.51 14.34
C VAL A 32 -1.30 -14.82 13.60
N HIS A 33 -1.83 -15.83 14.26
CA HIS A 33 -1.97 -17.17 13.69
C HIS A 33 -3.14 -17.92 14.32
N ASP A 34 -4.16 -18.22 13.53
CA ASP A 34 -5.10 -19.29 13.84
C ASP A 34 -4.56 -20.65 13.38
N LYS A 35 -4.92 -21.72 14.08
CA LYS A 35 -4.34 -23.08 13.97
C LYS A 35 -4.48 -23.73 12.59
N ASN A 36 -5.26 -23.15 11.67
CA ASN A 36 -5.51 -23.69 10.34
C ASN A 36 -5.22 -22.68 9.21
N GLU A 37 -4.64 -21.52 9.52
CA GLU A 37 -4.42 -20.44 8.55
C GLU A 37 -2.94 -20.08 8.41
N VAL A 38 -2.60 -19.39 7.32
CA VAL A 38 -1.24 -18.89 7.13
C VAL A 38 -1.03 -17.72 8.09
N PRO A 39 0.05 -17.68 8.90
CA PRO A 39 0.24 -16.62 9.88
C PRO A 39 0.39 -15.25 9.21
N VAL A 40 -0.29 -14.26 9.78
CA VAL A 40 -0.11 -12.85 9.45
C VAL A 40 1.11 -12.33 10.19
N VAL A 41 2.20 -12.11 9.46
CA VAL A 41 3.46 -11.58 9.98
C VAL A 41 3.57 -10.11 9.58
N VAL A 42 3.75 -9.24 10.57
CA VAL A 42 3.90 -7.80 10.39
C VAL A 42 5.22 -7.31 10.98
N TYR A 43 5.82 -6.31 10.36
CA TYR A 43 7.12 -5.74 10.71
C TYR A 43 7.02 -4.25 11.07
N SER A 44 6.13 -3.50 10.43
CA SER A 44 5.99 -2.07 10.68
C SER A 44 5.52 -1.80 12.12
N ARG A 45 5.90 -0.63 12.65
CA ARG A 45 5.40 -0.10 13.93
C ARG A 45 5.16 1.41 13.84
N ALA A 46 3.98 1.86 13.49
CA ALA A 46 3.62 3.28 13.52
C ALA A 46 3.52 3.82 14.95
N ARG A 47 4.65 4.32 15.49
CA ARG A 47 4.73 4.92 16.84
C ARG A 47 4.46 6.43 16.88
N GLY A 48 4.42 7.06 15.71
CA GLY A 48 4.19 8.48 15.52
C GLY A 48 3.49 8.73 14.18
N PRO A 49 3.45 9.99 13.70
CA PRO A 49 2.83 10.35 12.44
C PRO A 49 3.43 9.59 11.24
N ILE A 50 2.60 9.02 10.37
CA ILE A 50 3.04 8.34 9.13
C ILE A 50 3.83 9.29 8.22
N ALA A 51 3.54 10.59 8.27
CA ALA A 51 4.26 11.62 7.51
C ALA A 51 5.77 11.67 7.85
N GLU A 52 6.18 11.25 9.04
CA GLU A 52 7.58 11.23 9.49
C GLU A 52 8.35 9.97 9.05
N MET A 53 7.65 8.95 8.53
CA MET A 53 8.29 7.75 8.01
C MET A 53 9.03 8.03 6.70
N THR A 54 10.00 7.19 6.34
CA THR A 54 10.57 7.21 4.99
C THR A 54 9.58 6.72 3.95
N PHE A 55 9.88 6.91 2.66
CA PHE A 55 9.03 6.42 1.60
C PHE A 55 8.90 4.89 1.63
N LEU A 56 10.01 4.17 1.82
CA LEU A 56 10.00 2.70 1.87
C LEU A 56 9.29 2.17 3.11
N GLN A 57 9.44 2.84 4.26
CA GLN A 57 8.69 2.51 5.48
C GLN A 57 7.17 2.69 5.29
N ARG A 58 6.72 3.81 4.70
CA ARG A 58 5.31 3.98 4.33
C ARG A 58 4.84 2.88 3.39
N SER A 59 5.67 2.58 2.39
CA SER A 59 5.36 1.55 1.39
C SER A 59 5.20 0.16 2.01
N LEU A 60 5.98 -0.17 3.04
CA LEU A 60 5.83 -1.41 3.80
C LEU A 60 4.57 -1.38 4.66
N LEU A 61 4.37 -0.31 5.43
CA LEU A 61 3.21 -0.15 6.31
C LEU A 61 1.90 -0.32 5.55
N PHE A 62 1.73 0.37 4.43
CA PHE A 62 0.51 0.31 3.64
C PHE A 62 0.31 -1.04 2.94
N ALA A 63 1.40 -1.75 2.61
CA ALA A 63 1.33 -3.10 2.09
C ALA A 63 0.85 -4.08 3.17
N GLU A 64 1.34 -3.93 4.39
CA GLU A 64 0.93 -4.75 5.53
C GLU A 64 -0.53 -4.49 5.90
N LEU A 65 -0.98 -3.23 5.95
CA LEU A 65 -2.39 -2.90 6.19
C LEU A 65 -3.31 -3.42 5.06
N ALA A 66 -2.85 -3.40 3.80
CA ALA A 66 -3.58 -4.02 2.70
C ALA A 66 -3.65 -5.55 2.82
N MET A 67 -2.64 -6.20 3.42
CA MET A 67 -2.63 -7.64 3.70
C MET A 67 -3.56 -7.97 4.86
N ILE A 68 -3.49 -7.17 5.94
CA ILE A 68 -4.33 -7.30 7.13
C ILE A 68 -5.81 -7.26 6.75
N ALA A 69 -6.19 -6.40 5.79
CA ALA A 69 -7.57 -6.25 5.33
C ALA A 69 -8.20 -7.51 4.69
N TYR A 70 -7.42 -8.56 4.40
CA TYR A 70 -7.95 -9.85 3.91
C TYR A 70 -8.40 -10.80 5.03
N ASN A 71 -8.02 -10.54 6.28
CA ASN A 71 -8.31 -11.41 7.42
C ASN A 71 -9.62 -10.98 8.09
N ASP A 72 -10.15 -11.84 8.95
CA ASP A 72 -11.33 -11.49 9.75
C ASP A 72 -11.05 -10.36 10.75
N GLU A 73 -12.11 -9.76 11.29
CA GLU A 73 -12.00 -8.61 12.19
C GLU A 73 -11.15 -8.86 13.43
N ARG A 74 -11.15 -10.08 13.99
CA ARG A 74 -10.34 -10.42 15.17
C ARG A 74 -8.86 -10.41 14.80
N GLU A 75 -8.48 -11.16 13.77
CA GLU A 75 -7.09 -11.25 13.34
C GLU A 75 -6.58 -9.91 12.82
N ALA A 76 -7.40 -9.21 12.04
CA ALA A 76 -7.08 -7.90 11.52
C ALA A 76 -6.82 -6.90 12.67
N SER A 77 -7.66 -6.92 13.71
CA SER A 77 -7.50 -6.07 14.89
C SER A 77 -6.26 -6.42 15.72
N GLU A 78 -5.94 -7.71 15.87
CA GLU A 78 -4.73 -8.16 16.55
C GLU A 78 -3.47 -7.72 15.78
N ALA A 79 -3.43 -7.92 14.46
CA ALA A 79 -2.31 -7.54 13.61
C ALA A 79 -2.14 -6.01 13.56
N ALA A 80 -3.24 -5.27 13.41
CA ALA A 80 -3.21 -3.80 13.40
C ALA A 80 -2.67 -3.21 14.71
N ARG A 81 -2.94 -3.82 15.86
CA ARG A 81 -2.35 -3.40 17.14
C ARG A 81 -0.84 -3.54 17.17
N PHE A 82 -0.28 -4.62 16.63
CA PHE A 82 1.17 -4.77 16.50
C PHE A 82 1.79 -3.70 15.59
N VAL A 83 1.06 -3.33 14.54
CA VAL A 83 1.45 -2.26 13.61
C VAL A 83 1.30 -0.86 14.21
N GLY A 84 0.48 -0.66 15.25
CA GLY A 84 0.29 0.63 15.92
C GLY A 84 -1.05 1.32 15.66
N PHE A 85 -2.08 0.56 15.24
CA PHE A 85 -3.45 1.03 15.03
C PHE A 85 -4.42 0.30 15.95
N PRO A 86 -4.65 0.79 17.18
CA PRO A 86 -5.48 0.11 18.16
C PRO A 86 -6.99 0.22 17.90
N ASP A 87 -7.41 1.24 17.15
CA ASP A 87 -8.81 1.46 16.77
C ASP A 87 -9.03 0.95 15.35
N VAL A 88 -9.78 -0.14 15.24
CA VAL A 88 -10.09 -0.82 13.98
C VAL A 88 -11.59 -0.86 13.80
N THR A 89 -12.04 -0.55 12.59
CA THR A 89 -13.45 -0.64 12.21
C THR A 89 -13.55 -1.36 10.88
N PHE A 90 -14.32 -2.44 10.84
CA PHE A 90 -14.63 -3.17 9.62
C PHE A 90 -15.90 -2.63 8.96
N PHE A 91 -15.88 -2.48 7.65
CA PHE A 91 -17.01 -2.09 6.83
C PHE A 91 -17.27 -3.19 5.80
N GLU A 92 -18.50 -3.66 5.75
CA GLU A 92 -18.96 -4.64 4.77
C GLU A 92 -20.36 -4.27 4.30
N HIS A 93 -20.57 -4.34 2.99
CA HIS A 93 -21.89 -4.27 2.39
C HIS A 93 -21.85 -4.96 1.02
N ASP A 94 -22.76 -5.90 0.79
CA ASP A 94 -22.91 -6.66 -0.47
C ASP A 94 -21.60 -7.30 -0.97
N GLY A 95 -20.76 -7.76 -0.04
CA GLY A 95 -19.46 -8.36 -0.35
C GLY A 95 -18.31 -7.36 -0.55
N SER A 96 -18.60 -6.07 -0.72
CA SER A 96 -17.59 -5.02 -0.71
C SER A 96 -17.05 -4.81 0.71
N GLN A 97 -15.72 -4.82 0.86
CA GLN A 97 -15.09 -4.80 2.19
C GLN A 97 -13.95 -3.79 2.31
N ALA A 98 -13.89 -3.11 3.46
CA ALA A 98 -12.78 -2.23 3.82
C ALA A 98 -12.58 -2.17 5.34
N TYR A 99 -11.36 -1.86 5.75
CA TYR A 99 -11.03 -1.54 7.13
C TYR A 99 -10.64 -0.07 7.26
N ARG A 100 -11.04 0.55 8.37
CA ARG A 100 -10.39 1.76 8.90
C ARG A 100 -9.49 1.35 10.05
N PHE A 101 -8.21 1.69 9.92
CA PHE A 101 -7.21 1.58 10.97
C PHE A 101 -6.90 2.99 11.47
N ARG A 102 -7.05 3.25 12.76
CA ARG A 102 -6.83 4.56 13.37
C ARG A 102 -5.95 4.48 14.61
N ASN A 103 -5.11 5.50 14.76
CA ASN A 103 -4.40 5.82 16.00
C ASN A 103 -4.53 7.33 16.29
N ASP A 104 -3.79 7.83 17.26
CA ASP A 104 -3.86 9.24 17.66
C ASP A 104 -3.37 10.20 16.55
N HIS A 105 -2.54 9.71 15.63
CA HIS A 105 -1.89 10.52 14.60
C HIS A 105 -2.54 10.39 13.22
N ASP A 106 -2.99 9.21 12.82
CA ASP A 106 -3.34 8.89 11.44
C ASP A 106 -4.57 8.00 11.34
N CYS A 107 -5.25 8.12 10.21
CA CYS A 107 -6.38 7.29 9.80
C CYS A 107 -6.07 6.66 8.43
N VAL A 108 -6.19 5.34 8.32
CA VAL A 108 -5.92 4.59 7.09
C VAL A 108 -7.17 3.82 6.68
N ILE A 109 -7.63 4.04 5.46
CA ILE A 109 -8.66 3.22 4.82
C ILE A 109 -7.97 2.18 3.93
N ALA A 110 -8.08 0.90 4.29
CA ALA A 110 -7.57 -0.21 3.51
C ALA A 110 -8.74 -0.99 2.88
N CYS A 111 -8.87 -0.95 1.56
CA CYS A 111 -9.90 -1.71 0.86
C CYS A 111 -9.40 -3.14 0.58
N ARG A 112 -10.23 -4.13 0.92
CA ARG A 112 -9.94 -5.54 0.64
C ARG A 112 -10.17 -5.81 -0.86
N GLY A 113 -9.29 -6.58 -1.48
CA GLY A 113 -9.53 -7.09 -2.83
C GLY A 113 -10.18 -8.47 -2.81
N THR A 114 -10.53 -8.99 -3.97
CA THR A 114 -11.05 -10.36 -4.10
C THR A 114 -9.94 -11.39 -4.25
N GLU A 115 -10.27 -12.66 -4.06
CA GLU A 115 -9.31 -13.74 -4.26
C GLU A 115 -9.00 -13.94 -5.77
N PRO A 116 -7.82 -14.48 -6.13
CA PRO A 116 -7.44 -14.67 -7.53
C PRO A 116 -8.44 -15.48 -8.37
N ASN A 117 -9.16 -16.42 -7.75
CA ASN A 117 -10.19 -17.22 -8.41
C ASN A 117 -11.41 -16.35 -8.78
N GLU A 118 -11.86 -15.51 -7.86
CA GLU A 118 -12.96 -14.55 -8.05
C GLU A 118 -12.57 -13.40 -8.97
N TRP A 119 -11.27 -13.09 -9.08
CA TRP A 119 -10.79 -12.08 -10.03
C TRP A 119 -11.02 -12.50 -11.49
N ASN A 120 -10.90 -13.78 -11.80
CA ASN A 120 -11.22 -14.28 -13.14
C ASN A 120 -12.71 -14.11 -13.45
N ASP A 121 -13.56 -14.30 -12.44
CA ASP A 121 -15.00 -14.05 -12.54
C ASP A 121 -15.26 -12.54 -12.70
N ILE A 122 -14.62 -11.67 -11.93
CA ILE A 122 -14.71 -10.20 -12.15
C ILE A 122 -14.26 -9.81 -13.55
N ARG A 123 -13.21 -10.45 -14.10
CA ARG A 123 -12.76 -10.16 -15.46
C ARG A 123 -13.73 -10.69 -16.53
N ALA A 124 -14.41 -11.81 -16.26
CA ALA A 124 -15.37 -12.44 -17.16
C ALA A 124 -16.75 -11.75 -17.11
N ASP A 125 -17.23 -11.44 -15.90
CA ASP A 125 -18.46 -10.70 -15.59
C ASP A 125 -18.30 -9.19 -15.74
N ALA A 126 -17.06 -8.69 -15.87
CA ALA A 126 -16.78 -7.33 -16.30
C ALA A 126 -17.34 -7.14 -17.72
N ASN A 127 -18.60 -6.72 -17.75
CA ASN A 127 -19.00 -5.64 -18.63
C ASN A 127 -18.02 -4.48 -18.37
N ALA A 128 -16.88 -4.47 -19.05
CA ALA A 128 -15.80 -3.47 -18.99
C ALA A 128 -16.25 -2.06 -19.44
N ALA A 129 -17.55 -1.83 -19.49
CA ALA A 129 -18.22 -0.57 -19.71
C ALA A 129 -17.78 0.43 -18.64
N ALA A 130 -16.95 1.39 -19.07
CA ALA A 130 -16.62 2.55 -18.25
C ALA A 130 -17.88 3.39 -18.04
N VAL A 131 -18.22 3.68 -16.79
CA VAL A 131 -19.35 4.53 -16.40
C VAL A 131 -18.84 5.87 -15.92
N LEU A 132 -19.67 6.91 -16.02
CA LEU A 132 -19.31 8.22 -15.48
C LEU A 132 -19.04 8.08 -13.97
N ALA A 133 -17.91 8.64 -13.53
CA ALA A 133 -17.67 8.88 -12.11
C ALA A 133 -18.62 9.98 -11.62
N GLU A 134 -18.93 10.00 -10.32
CA GLU A 134 -19.72 11.07 -9.67
C GLU A 134 -19.13 12.46 -9.92
N THR A 135 -17.83 12.51 -10.18
CA THR A 135 -17.05 13.72 -10.18
C THR A 135 -16.64 14.15 -11.58
N ALA A 136 -15.72 13.40 -12.21
CA ALA A 136 -15.24 13.69 -13.56
C ALA A 136 -14.68 12.46 -14.26
N GLY A 137 -14.93 12.35 -15.56
CA GLY A 137 -14.43 11.24 -16.36
C GLY A 137 -15.21 9.95 -16.11
N LYS A 138 -14.59 8.84 -16.46
CA LYS A 138 -15.20 7.52 -16.32
C LYS A 138 -14.31 6.58 -15.52
N VAL A 139 -14.94 5.74 -14.71
CA VAL A 139 -14.30 4.64 -13.97
C VAL A 139 -14.92 3.31 -14.36
N HIS A 140 -14.22 2.22 -14.07
CA HIS A 140 -14.75 0.87 -14.29
C HIS A 140 -16.02 0.66 -13.46
N ARG A 141 -17.09 0.16 -14.10
CA ARG A 141 -18.41 0.00 -13.44
C ARG A 141 -18.34 -0.88 -12.20
N GLY A 142 -17.72 -2.05 -12.30
CA GLY A 142 -17.63 -2.98 -11.16
C GLY A 142 -16.98 -2.32 -9.94
N PHE A 143 -15.82 -1.67 -10.14
CA PHE A 143 -15.10 -1.03 -9.03
C PHE A 143 -15.90 0.12 -8.42
N LYS A 144 -16.64 0.85 -9.25
CA LYS A 144 -17.51 1.93 -8.79
C LYS A 144 -18.67 1.38 -7.97
N THR A 145 -19.31 0.30 -8.41
CA THR A 145 -20.41 -0.35 -7.68
C THR A 145 -19.97 -0.74 -6.27
N GLU A 146 -18.84 -1.45 -6.15
CA GLU A 146 -18.32 -1.85 -4.82
C GLU A 146 -18.06 -0.65 -3.90
N VAL A 147 -17.62 0.46 -4.48
CA VAL A 147 -17.38 1.70 -3.72
C VAL A 147 -18.69 2.44 -3.44
N ASP A 148 -19.71 2.37 -4.29
CA ASP A 148 -21.04 2.92 -4.00
C ASP A 148 -21.66 2.27 -2.76
N ASP A 149 -21.46 0.96 -2.59
CA ASP A 149 -22.00 0.21 -1.46
C ASP A 149 -21.28 0.56 -0.15
N LEU A 150 -19.96 0.75 -0.18
CA LEU A 150 -19.17 1.12 1.00
C LEU A 150 -19.17 2.61 1.33
N TRP A 151 -19.23 3.48 0.33
CA TRP A 151 -18.93 4.91 0.47
C TRP A 151 -19.77 5.62 1.53
N PRO A 152 -21.10 5.40 1.67
CA PRO A 152 -21.90 6.08 2.69
C PRO A 152 -21.38 5.84 4.13
N MET A 153 -20.90 4.62 4.41
CA MET A 153 -20.34 4.27 5.71
C MET A 153 -18.96 4.89 5.90
N LEU A 154 -18.10 4.82 4.88
CA LEU A 154 -16.77 5.41 4.89
C LEU A 154 -16.84 6.94 5.03
N GLU A 155 -17.70 7.60 4.27
CA GLU A 155 -17.91 9.05 4.34
C GLU A 155 -18.37 9.47 5.73
N THR A 156 -19.31 8.73 6.33
CA THR A 156 -19.73 8.96 7.72
C THR A 156 -18.58 8.83 8.71
N ALA A 157 -17.74 7.80 8.57
CA ALA A 157 -16.57 7.61 9.41
C ALA A 157 -15.50 8.69 9.22
N LEU A 158 -15.38 9.25 8.00
CA LEU A 158 -14.40 10.28 7.63
C LEU A 158 -14.88 11.71 7.92
N MET A 159 -16.18 11.96 8.04
CA MET A 159 -16.74 13.27 8.45
C MET A 159 -16.30 13.67 9.87
N GLY A 160 -16.21 12.69 10.78
CA GLY A 160 -15.78 12.90 12.17
C GLY A 160 -14.28 12.71 12.39
N ASN A 161 -13.50 12.51 11.33
CA ASN A 161 -12.07 12.26 11.42
C ASN A 161 -11.27 13.57 11.39
N GLU A 162 -10.29 13.70 12.28
CA GLU A 162 -9.43 14.89 12.37
C GLU A 162 -7.98 14.62 11.99
N GLN A 163 -7.60 13.34 11.91
CA GLN A 163 -6.27 12.87 11.53
C GLN A 163 -6.04 12.97 10.01
N PRO A 164 -4.80 13.13 9.53
CA PRO A 164 -4.43 12.82 8.15
C PRO A 164 -4.98 11.46 7.71
N VAL A 165 -5.61 11.44 6.53
CA VAL A 165 -6.22 10.24 5.96
C VAL A 165 -5.34 9.68 4.87
N TRP A 166 -5.14 8.37 4.89
CA TRP A 166 -4.37 7.63 3.90
C TRP A 166 -5.23 6.52 3.32
N PHE A 167 -4.97 6.14 2.08
CA PHE A 167 -5.69 5.06 1.42
C PHE A 167 -4.71 3.98 0.98
N SER A 168 -5.09 2.73 1.19
CA SER A 168 -4.34 1.57 0.71
C SER A 168 -5.24 0.48 0.14
N GLY A 169 -4.70 -0.35 -0.74
CA GLY A 169 -5.40 -1.52 -1.22
C GLY A 169 -4.58 -2.37 -2.17
N HIS A 170 -4.88 -3.67 -2.19
CA HIS A 170 -4.28 -4.64 -3.09
C HIS A 170 -5.30 -5.17 -4.09
N SER A 171 -4.88 -5.47 -5.32
CA SER A 171 -5.74 -6.02 -6.37
C SER A 171 -6.99 -5.16 -6.62
N LEU A 172 -8.20 -5.76 -6.63
CA LEU A 172 -9.49 -5.04 -6.63
C LEU A 172 -9.54 -3.95 -5.55
N GLY A 173 -9.05 -4.24 -4.34
CA GLY A 173 -9.00 -3.28 -3.25
C GLY A 173 -8.17 -2.05 -3.58
N GLY A 174 -7.12 -2.18 -4.39
CA GLY A 174 -6.36 -1.03 -4.89
C GLY A 174 -7.18 -0.15 -5.84
N ALA A 175 -8.06 -0.76 -6.64
CA ALA A 175 -8.99 -0.03 -7.49
C ALA A 175 -10.06 0.71 -6.67
N MET A 176 -10.63 0.03 -5.67
CA MET A 176 -11.59 0.61 -4.73
C MET A 176 -10.96 1.78 -3.97
N ALA A 177 -9.77 1.60 -3.39
CA ALA A 177 -9.02 2.63 -2.68
C ALA A 177 -8.76 3.86 -3.55
N THR A 178 -8.50 3.67 -4.85
CA THR A 178 -8.35 4.77 -5.82
C THR A 178 -9.64 5.58 -5.99
N ILE A 179 -10.80 4.92 -6.05
CA ILE A 179 -12.10 5.61 -6.16
C ILE A 179 -12.46 6.27 -4.82
N CYS A 180 -12.28 5.58 -3.70
CA CYS A 180 -12.49 6.12 -2.35
C CYS A 180 -11.65 7.38 -2.11
N ALA A 181 -10.35 7.33 -2.41
CA ALA A 181 -9.46 8.48 -2.27
C ALA A 181 -9.90 9.63 -3.19
N GLY A 182 -10.28 9.33 -4.45
CA GLY A 182 -10.80 10.32 -5.37
C GLY A 182 -12.10 10.98 -4.91
N ARG A 183 -13.04 10.20 -4.34
CA ARG A 183 -14.28 10.74 -3.75
C ARG A 183 -13.98 11.59 -2.52
N CYS A 184 -13.08 11.14 -1.65
CA CYS A 184 -12.67 11.90 -0.46
C CYS A 184 -11.99 13.23 -0.83
N PHE A 185 -11.14 13.22 -1.87
CA PHE A 185 -10.49 14.42 -2.37
C PHE A 185 -11.46 15.46 -2.92
N LEU A 186 -12.59 15.00 -3.47
CA LEU A 186 -13.57 15.83 -4.17
C LEU A 186 -14.83 16.12 -3.35
N SER A 187 -14.97 15.49 -2.18
CA SER A 187 -16.10 15.73 -1.29
C SER A 187 -15.89 17.02 -0.48
N HIS A 188 -16.94 17.43 0.22
CA HIS A 188 -16.92 18.61 1.09
C HIS A 188 -16.56 18.28 2.54
N ILE A 189 -16.10 17.04 2.83
CA ILE A 189 -15.71 16.64 4.17
C ILE A 189 -14.33 17.22 4.52
N LYS A 190 -14.05 17.39 5.81
CA LYS A 190 -12.78 17.97 6.31
C LYS A 190 -11.56 17.11 5.96
N SER A 191 -11.74 15.80 5.89
CA SER A 191 -10.69 14.83 5.58
C SER A 191 -10.22 14.97 4.14
N VAL A 192 -8.93 15.28 3.95
CA VAL A 192 -8.27 15.31 2.63
C VAL A 192 -7.27 14.15 2.58
N PRO A 193 -7.26 13.33 1.51
CA PRO A 193 -6.28 12.26 1.37
C PRO A 193 -4.85 12.81 1.33
N SER A 194 -3.98 12.28 2.18
CA SER A 194 -2.55 12.62 2.23
C SER A 194 -1.78 11.92 1.11
N ALA A 195 -2.02 10.61 0.95
CA ALA A 195 -1.53 9.84 -0.18
C ALA A 195 -2.33 8.53 -0.34
N LEU A 196 -2.15 7.89 -1.50
CA LEU A 196 -2.71 6.60 -1.85
C LEU A 196 -1.59 5.63 -2.22
N PHE A 197 -1.60 4.45 -1.60
CA PHE A 197 -0.66 3.36 -1.88
C PHE A 197 -1.42 2.16 -2.43
N THR A 198 -1.01 1.62 -3.58
CA THR A 198 -1.72 0.49 -4.17
C THR A 198 -0.76 -0.57 -4.66
N TYR A 199 -1.15 -1.84 -4.51
CA TYR A 199 -0.30 -3.00 -4.82
C TYR A 199 -1.04 -3.91 -5.80
N GLY A 200 -0.44 -4.20 -6.95
CA GLY A 200 -1.09 -5.05 -7.95
C GLY A 200 -2.42 -4.49 -8.47
N SER A 201 -2.63 -3.17 -8.41
CA SER A 201 -3.92 -2.54 -8.74
C SER A 201 -4.16 -2.49 -10.26
N PRO A 202 -5.39 -2.78 -10.73
CA PRO A 202 -5.79 -2.62 -12.13
C PRO A 202 -5.93 -1.14 -12.52
N ARG A 203 -6.12 -0.87 -13.81
CA ARG A 203 -6.49 0.47 -14.28
C ARG A 203 -7.91 0.81 -13.84
N VAL A 204 -8.10 1.99 -13.28
CA VAL A 204 -9.37 2.37 -12.64
C VAL A 204 -10.25 3.22 -13.54
N GLY A 205 -9.67 4.21 -14.23
CA GLY A 205 -10.44 5.22 -14.96
C GLY A 205 -9.84 5.65 -16.28
N ASP A 206 -10.57 6.53 -16.97
CA ASP A 206 -10.15 7.13 -18.23
C ASP A 206 -9.18 8.32 -18.02
N LYS A 207 -8.68 8.88 -19.13
CA LYS A 207 -7.78 10.03 -19.09
C LYS A 207 -8.36 11.23 -18.33
N ARG A 208 -9.68 11.42 -18.37
CA ARG A 208 -10.33 12.57 -17.72
C ARG A 208 -10.38 12.36 -16.21
N TYR A 209 -10.69 11.16 -15.74
CA TYR A 209 -10.67 10.81 -14.32
C TYR A 209 -9.28 11.03 -13.72
N ILE A 210 -8.24 10.44 -14.33
CA ILE A 210 -6.86 10.53 -13.80
C ILE A 210 -6.29 11.95 -13.80
N ASN A 211 -6.75 12.81 -14.71
CA ASN A 211 -6.28 14.18 -14.80
C ASN A 211 -6.97 15.09 -13.78
N PHE A 212 -8.16 14.71 -13.32
CA PHE A 212 -8.98 15.51 -12.42
C PHE A 212 -8.69 15.18 -10.94
N VAL A 213 -8.44 13.91 -10.63
CA VAL A 213 -8.03 13.46 -9.29
C VAL A 213 -6.50 13.47 -9.22
N GLN A 214 -5.94 14.61 -8.81
CA GLN A 214 -4.50 14.76 -8.61
C GLN A 214 -4.16 14.49 -7.15
N LEU A 215 -3.87 13.22 -6.87
CA LEU A 215 -3.44 12.74 -5.56
C LEU A 215 -2.02 12.17 -5.67
N ASP A 216 -1.26 12.29 -4.59
CA ASP A 216 -0.01 11.56 -4.43
C ASP A 216 -0.34 10.06 -4.35
N HIS A 217 -0.26 9.40 -5.50
CA HIS A 217 -0.62 8.00 -5.66
C HIS A 217 0.61 7.20 -6.09
N TYR A 218 1.05 6.29 -5.23
CA TYR A 218 2.16 5.38 -5.49
C TYR A 218 1.63 3.98 -5.78
N ARG A 219 1.92 3.49 -6.99
CA ARG A 219 1.41 2.21 -7.49
C ARG A 219 2.55 1.22 -7.66
N PHE A 220 2.54 0.19 -6.83
CA PHE A 220 3.49 -0.90 -6.87
C PHE A 220 3.08 -1.94 -7.91
N VAL A 221 4.01 -2.31 -8.78
CA VAL A 221 3.84 -3.31 -9.84
C VAL A 221 4.90 -4.37 -9.73
N ASN A 222 4.48 -5.62 -9.58
CA ASN A 222 5.40 -6.73 -9.56
C ASN A 222 5.49 -7.40 -10.94
N ASN A 223 6.63 -7.23 -11.61
CA ASN A 223 7.06 -8.00 -12.77
C ASN A 223 5.95 -8.37 -13.79
N ASN A 224 5.50 -9.64 -13.78
CA ASN A 224 4.54 -10.19 -14.74
C ASN A 224 3.09 -10.14 -14.29
N ASP A 225 2.79 -9.52 -13.13
CA ASP A 225 1.43 -9.36 -12.62
C ASP A 225 0.50 -8.81 -13.73
N ILE A 226 -0.48 -9.63 -14.08
CA ILE A 226 -1.44 -9.34 -15.15
C ILE A 226 -2.54 -8.36 -14.72
N VAL A 227 -2.84 -8.29 -13.42
CA VAL A 227 -3.91 -7.42 -12.89
C VAL A 227 -3.56 -5.96 -13.14
N THR A 228 -2.30 -5.58 -12.98
CA THR A 228 -1.79 -4.24 -13.30
C THR A 228 -1.90 -3.87 -14.80
N ARG A 229 -2.31 -4.81 -15.65
CA ARG A 229 -2.47 -4.63 -17.10
C ARG A 229 -3.92 -4.73 -17.55
N THR A 230 -4.87 -4.92 -16.63
CA THR A 230 -6.30 -4.92 -16.89
C THR A 230 -6.98 -3.71 -16.26
N PRO A 231 -8.09 -3.20 -16.82
CA PRO A 231 -8.49 -3.39 -18.21
C PRO A 231 -7.41 -2.89 -19.20
N PRO A 232 -7.29 -3.50 -20.39
CA PRO A 232 -6.37 -3.05 -21.43
C PRO A 232 -6.49 -1.55 -21.80
N ALA A 233 -5.35 -0.90 -22.00
CA ALA A 233 -5.30 0.54 -22.29
C ALA A 233 -6.00 0.96 -23.60
N TRP A 234 -6.13 0.04 -24.57
CA TRP A 234 -6.84 0.31 -25.83
C TRP A 234 -8.35 0.50 -25.64
N MET A 235 -8.92 0.08 -24.49
CA MET A 235 -10.30 0.39 -24.10
C MET A 235 -10.47 1.77 -23.44
N GLY A 236 -9.43 2.62 -23.48
CA GLY A 236 -9.49 3.99 -22.95
C GLY A 236 -9.08 4.13 -21.48
N TYR A 237 -8.91 3.02 -20.75
CA TYR A 237 -8.43 3.02 -19.37
C TYR A 237 -6.97 3.46 -19.27
N ARG A 238 -6.64 4.16 -18.20
CA ARG A 238 -5.30 4.66 -17.88
C ARG A 238 -4.97 4.37 -16.42
N HIS A 239 -3.69 4.29 -16.13
CA HIS A 239 -3.21 4.30 -14.75
C HIS A 239 -3.17 5.74 -14.24
N CYS A 240 -3.53 5.93 -12.98
CA CYS A 240 -3.20 7.12 -12.20
C CYS A 240 -1.97 6.85 -11.33
N GLY A 241 -1.43 7.92 -10.77
CA GLY A 241 -0.27 7.86 -9.90
C GLY A 241 1.03 7.50 -10.61
N THR A 242 2.05 7.36 -9.77
CA THR A 242 3.43 7.11 -10.15
C THR A 242 3.77 5.63 -9.90
N GLU A 243 4.43 4.99 -10.87
CA GLU A 243 4.73 3.56 -10.79
C GLU A 243 6.05 3.28 -10.07
N VAL A 244 5.99 2.47 -9.02
CA VAL A 244 7.16 1.82 -8.41
C VAL A 244 7.20 0.37 -8.91
N TYR A 245 8.19 0.03 -9.72
CA TYR A 245 8.29 -1.29 -10.33
C TYR A 245 9.20 -2.21 -9.51
N ILE A 246 8.72 -3.41 -9.21
CA ILE A 246 9.49 -4.49 -8.62
C ILE A 246 9.92 -5.42 -9.75
N ASP A 247 11.23 -5.54 -9.96
CA ASP A 247 11.78 -6.39 -11.00
C ASP A 247 11.74 -7.89 -10.62
N ARG A 248 12.06 -8.77 -11.59
CA ARG A 248 12.06 -10.22 -11.39
C ARG A 248 13.03 -10.75 -10.31
N ASP A 249 13.96 -9.91 -9.88
CA ASP A 249 15.01 -10.19 -8.91
C ASP A 249 14.70 -9.54 -7.55
N GLY A 250 13.58 -8.79 -7.44
CA GLY A 250 13.05 -8.21 -6.20
C GLY A 250 13.52 -6.78 -5.95
N ASN A 251 14.15 -6.11 -6.92
CA ASN A 251 14.61 -4.74 -6.74
C ASN A 251 13.49 -3.75 -7.08
N LEU A 252 13.34 -2.72 -6.25
CA LEU A 252 12.43 -1.60 -6.50
C LEU A 252 13.09 -0.55 -7.38
N GLY A 253 12.32 0.05 -8.29
CA GLY A 253 12.74 1.23 -9.02
C GLY A 253 11.90 1.50 -10.27
N HIS A 254 12.44 2.31 -11.18
CA HIS A 254 11.80 2.63 -12.44
C HIS A 254 12.47 1.93 -13.62
N LEU A 255 11.65 1.30 -14.47
CA LEU A 255 12.10 0.74 -15.73
C LEU A 255 11.33 1.36 -16.90
N ASN A 256 12.04 1.76 -17.95
CA ASN A 256 11.37 2.16 -19.19
C ASN A 256 10.66 0.96 -19.87
N ALA A 257 9.79 1.25 -20.85
CA ALA A 257 8.96 0.23 -21.49
C ALA A 257 9.75 -0.93 -22.14
N ILE A 258 10.94 -0.67 -22.67
CA ILE A 258 11.80 -1.69 -23.31
C ILE A 258 12.41 -2.60 -22.24
N LYS A 259 12.98 -2.00 -21.18
CA LYS A 259 13.54 -2.74 -20.04
C LYS A 259 12.47 -3.58 -19.35
N LYS A 260 11.26 -3.05 -19.13
CA LYS A 260 10.11 -3.79 -18.58
C LYS A 260 9.73 -4.99 -19.45
N ARG A 261 9.65 -4.83 -20.77
CA ARG A 261 9.32 -5.93 -21.69
C ARG A 261 10.34 -7.07 -21.58
N HIS A 262 11.62 -6.71 -21.53
CA HIS A 262 12.70 -7.67 -21.44
C HIS A 262 12.79 -8.34 -20.07
N ASP A 263 12.61 -7.59 -18.99
CA ASP A 263 12.52 -8.10 -17.62
C ASP A 263 11.39 -9.13 -17.50
N ARG A 264 10.19 -8.78 -17.98
CA ARG A 264 9.03 -9.67 -18.04
C ARG A 264 9.29 -10.97 -18.81
N TRP A 265 9.88 -10.87 -20.01
CA TRP A 265 10.22 -12.07 -20.79
C TRP A 265 11.21 -12.97 -20.06
N ARG A 266 12.23 -12.40 -19.42
CA ARG A 266 13.17 -13.16 -18.59
C ARG A 266 12.49 -13.75 -17.34
N GLY A 267 11.59 -13.01 -16.71
CA GLY A 267 10.78 -13.49 -15.59
C GLY A 267 9.90 -14.66 -15.99
N PHE A 268 9.25 -14.58 -17.16
CA PHE A 268 8.45 -15.66 -17.72
C PHE A 268 9.28 -16.92 -17.98
N LEU A 269 10.47 -16.79 -18.58
CA LEU A 269 11.41 -17.91 -18.75
C LEU A 269 11.86 -18.53 -17.42
N LYS A 270 12.12 -17.71 -16.40
CA LYS A 270 12.47 -18.17 -15.03
C LYS A 270 11.30 -18.94 -14.40
N SER A 271 10.06 -18.49 -14.62
CA SER A 271 8.85 -19.14 -14.12
C SER A 271 8.56 -20.48 -14.82
N LEU A 272 8.77 -20.55 -16.14
CA LEU A 272 8.69 -21.79 -16.92
C LEU A 272 9.63 -22.87 -16.39
N ARG A 273 10.88 -22.50 -16.06
CA ARG A 273 11.86 -23.42 -15.46
C ARG A 273 11.45 -23.92 -14.08
N ARG A 274 10.60 -23.18 -13.36
CA ARG A 274 10.08 -23.52 -12.03
C ARG A 274 8.70 -24.20 -12.07
N PHE A 275 8.18 -24.56 -13.26
CA PHE A 275 6.83 -25.09 -13.46
C PHE A 275 5.69 -24.20 -12.90
N ARG A 276 5.93 -22.90 -12.72
CA ARG A 276 4.92 -21.92 -12.29
C ARG A 276 4.41 -21.16 -13.51
N ILE A 277 3.50 -21.75 -14.28
CA ILE A 277 2.99 -21.18 -15.54
C ILE A 277 1.63 -20.51 -15.30
N ASP A 278 1.56 -19.54 -14.40
CA ASP A 278 0.36 -18.72 -14.27
C ASP A 278 0.72 -17.24 -14.11
N HIS A 279 0.08 -16.38 -14.92
CA HIS A 279 0.24 -14.92 -14.91
C HIS A 279 -0.22 -14.27 -13.60
N PHE A 280 -0.91 -15.02 -12.73
CA PHE A 280 -1.27 -14.62 -11.38
C PHE A 280 -0.20 -14.96 -10.33
N SER A 281 0.90 -15.65 -10.67
CA SER A 281 1.92 -16.06 -9.70
C SER A 281 2.62 -14.91 -8.97
N ASP A 282 2.72 -13.75 -9.63
CA ASP A 282 3.37 -12.54 -9.10
C ASP A 282 2.35 -11.60 -8.42
N HIS A 283 1.05 -11.93 -8.48
CA HIS A 283 -0.03 -11.08 -8.00
C HIS A 283 -0.22 -11.10 -6.48
N PRO A 284 -0.12 -12.24 -5.76
CA PRO A 284 -0.34 -12.25 -4.31
C PRO A 284 0.52 -11.24 -3.56
N LEU A 285 -0.07 -10.57 -2.57
CA LEU A 285 0.55 -9.45 -1.86
C LEU A 285 1.86 -9.82 -1.14
N HIS A 286 2.06 -11.07 -0.75
CA HIS A 286 3.35 -11.53 -0.20
C HIS A 286 4.52 -11.38 -1.19
N GLN A 287 4.27 -11.44 -2.50
CA GLN A 287 5.28 -11.20 -3.55
C GLN A 287 5.67 -9.72 -3.66
N TYR A 288 4.85 -8.82 -3.12
CA TYR A 288 5.15 -7.39 -3.01
C TYR A 288 5.83 -7.07 -1.68
N LEU A 289 5.33 -7.63 -0.57
CA LEU A 289 5.83 -7.39 0.78
C LEU A 289 7.30 -7.75 0.96
N GLY A 290 7.75 -8.90 0.46
CA GLY A 290 9.14 -9.35 0.60
C GLY A 290 10.16 -8.34 0.03
N PRO A 291 10.06 -7.97 -1.26
CA PRO A 291 10.88 -6.93 -1.87
C PRO A 291 10.85 -5.58 -1.14
N ILE A 292 9.66 -5.12 -0.72
CA ILE A 292 9.51 -3.83 -0.03
C ILE A 292 10.17 -3.87 1.36
N LEU A 293 9.98 -4.96 2.11
CA LEU A 293 10.61 -5.15 3.42
C LEU A 293 12.13 -5.18 3.30
N GLU A 294 12.67 -5.88 2.32
CA GLU A 294 14.11 -5.96 2.10
C GLU A 294 14.69 -4.59 1.75
N ALA A 295 14.03 -3.83 0.86
CA ALA A 295 14.43 -2.46 0.55
C ALA A 295 14.38 -1.54 1.79
N ALA A 296 13.31 -1.63 2.60
CA ALA A 296 13.19 -0.85 3.83
C ALA A 296 14.25 -1.22 4.89
N ARG A 297 14.66 -2.49 4.96
CA ARG A 297 15.76 -2.95 5.83
C ARG A 297 17.12 -2.43 5.38
N GLN A 298 17.37 -2.46 4.07
CA GLN A 298 18.59 -1.91 3.48
C GLN A 298 18.68 -0.40 3.75
N GLU A 299 17.61 0.33 3.50
CA GLU A 299 17.51 1.77 3.81
C GLU A 299 17.72 2.02 5.31
N GLN A 300 17.10 1.23 6.20
CA GLN A 300 17.31 1.38 7.64
C GLN A 300 18.79 1.20 8.04
N ALA A 301 19.51 0.27 7.41
CA ALA A 301 20.94 0.09 7.64
C ALA A 301 21.78 1.25 7.07
N GLU A 302 21.37 1.84 5.94
CA GLU A 302 21.98 3.01 5.30
C GLU A 302 21.80 4.28 6.16
N LEU A 303 20.59 4.53 6.66
CA LEU A 303 20.30 5.65 7.57
C LEU A 303 21.15 5.61 8.85
N VAL A 304 21.40 4.41 9.39
CA VAL A 304 22.28 4.24 10.56
C VAL A 304 23.74 4.61 10.23
N ARG A 305 24.16 4.47 8.96
CA ARG A 305 25.48 4.92 8.48
C ARG A 305 25.53 6.42 8.15
N GLY A 306 24.39 7.11 8.19
CA GLY A 306 24.28 8.54 7.87
C GLY A 306 24.01 8.84 6.40
N ASP A 307 23.59 7.83 5.62
CA ASP A 307 23.09 8.04 4.26
C ASP A 307 21.67 8.66 4.29
N ASP A 308 21.23 9.24 3.18
CA ASP A 308 19.89 9.82 3.05
C ASP A 308 18.81 8.74 2.81
N ALA A 309 17.57 9.04 3.20
CA ALA A 309 16.43 8.16 2.91
C ALA A 309 16.12 8.11 1.41
N VAL A 310 15.72 6.94 0.91
CA VAL A 310 15.29 6.76 -0.47
C VAL A 310 13.99 7.52 -0.68
N THR A 311 13.98 8.39 -1.67
CA THR A 311 12.82 9.19 -2.05
C THR A 311 11.94 8.44 -3.05
N ALA A 312 10.68 8.84 -3.16
CA ALA A 312 9.81 8.30 -4.19
C ALA A 312 10.35 8.57 -5.61
N ALA A 313 10.89 9.77 -5.85
CA ALA A 313 11.42 10.19 -7.15
C ALA A 313 12.53 9.25 -7.67
N GLU A 314 13.45 8.84 -6.79
CA GLU A 314 14.54 7.91 -7.13
C GLU A 314 14.02 6.54 -7.59
N LEU A 315 12.84 6.14 -7.14
CA LEU A 315 12.23 4.86 -7.51
C LEU A 315 11.26 4.99 -8.69
N THR A 316 10.95 6.21 -9.15
CA THR A 316 9.88 6.43 -10.12
C THR A 316 10.30 7.12 -11.41
N ASP A 317 11.42 7.85 -11.43
CA ASP A 317 11.92 8.59 -12.59
C ASP A 317 13.03 7.84 -13.33
#